data_AF-A0AAW1MPB7-F1
#
_entry.id   AF-A0AAW1MPB7-F1
#
_cell.length_a   1.000
_cell.length_b   1.000
_cell.length_c   1.000
_cell.angle_alpha   90.00
_cell.angle_beta   90.00
_cell.angle_gamma   90.00
#
_symmetry.space_group_name_H-M   'P 1'
#
loop_
_entity.id
_entity.type
_entity.pdbx_description
1 polymer ?
#
loop_
_entity_poly.entity_id
_entity_poly.type
_entity_poly.pdbx_seq_one_letter_code
_entity_poly.pdbx_strand_id
1 'polypeptide(L)'
;MPVQFMRVSFIFRYVVRAKAGKTQSAKDGSGRSIHSAGASIRRYNELALKKNIQELLASWKPYFDASSCVFIYAPSSNRQIFYNGETPLFSNQHCDVKGIPFSVRRPTLKEACRIYGLLSLVMFEVDDEELPDLRQLELNQTSIDNTNSSKESMKNEAKVINRSEVCETAQISVEQSSSGERDTEVISTMTPLHEAAKSGNIERIMELLEQGLDPTVKDERGRTPYMMATEKEVRNTFRRFMASNLEKWDWHAANVPSPLTKEMEESQVAKQAEKDAKRKAKAKELKKLRKEREKKAQAMAAESQKVASVSQGKSIASSSNVTSLQSSAAPRLSKEEELKKKLVEDREKRAAAAERRMAMAASASGPTASSQATNNPVAPSASQPRSGVSPDLVCSCCNASLVGKVPFHRYNYKYCSTTCMNVHREFLEDG
;
A
#
# COMPACT_ATOMS: atom_id res chain seq x y z
N MET A 1 -26.86 2.13 -0.12
CA MET A 1 -26.61 0.81 0.51
C MET A 1 -25.12 0.45 0.42
N PRO A 2 -24.56 -0.39 1.30
CA PRO A 2 -23.18 -0.86 1.17
C PRO A 2 -23.02 -1.75 -0.08
N VAL A 3 -21.89 -1.63 -0.79
CA VAL A 3 -21.60 -2.44 -1.98
C VAL A 3 -21.29 -3.87 -1.56
N GLN A 4 -22.18 -4.81 -1.92
CA GLN A 4 -21.99 -6.24 -1.67
C GLN A 4 -21.30 -6.91 -2.86
N PHE A 5 -20.06 -7.36 -2.67
CA PHE A 5 -19.33 -8.12 -3.68
C PHE A 5 -19.55 -9.62 -3.50
N MET A 6 -20.01 -10.32 -4.54
CA MET A 6 -20.10 -11.79 -4.52
C MET A 6 -18.72 -12.46 -4.48
N ARG A 7 -17.74 -11.91 -5.23
CA ARG A 7 -16.33 -12.31 -5.20
C ARG A 7 -15.43 -11.11 -5.46
N VAL A 8 -14.26 -11.09 -4.81
CA VAL A 8 -13.18 -10.13 -5.06
C VAL A 8 -11.85 -10.87 -4.98
N SER A 9 -10.90 -10.54 -5.85
CA SER A 9 -9.54 -11.10 -5.82
C SER A 9 -8.53 -10.00 -6.18
N PHE A 10 -7.39 -9.98 -5.48
CA PHE A 10 -6.29 -9.05 -5.73
C PHE A 10 -4.99 -9.82 -5.88
N ILE A 11 -4.39 -9.75 -7.07
CA ILE A 11 -3.13 -10.43 -7.38
C ILE A 11 -2.06 -9.38 -7.63
N PHE A 12 -0.98 -9.40 -6.84
CA PHE A 12 0.16 -8.49 -6.99
C PHE A 12 1.44 -9.28 -7.25
N ARG A 13 2.12 -8.99 -8.37
CA ARG A 13 3.47 -9.49 -8.68
C ARG A 13 4.40 -8.33 -9.04
N TYR A 14 5.67 -8.42 -8.65
CA TYR A 14 6.65 -7.37 -8.93
C TYR A 14 7.25 -7.51 -10.33
N VAL A 15 6.79 -6.64 -11.23
CA VAL A 15 7.02 -6.69 -12.68
C VAL A 15 7.95 -5.58 -13.18
N VAL A 16 7.95 -4.41 -12.54
CA VAL A 16 8.72 -3.22 -12.98
C VAL A 16 9.98 -3.05 -12.14
N ARG A 17 11.10 -2.59 -12.74
CA ARG A 17 12.30 -2.23 -11.98
C ARG A 17 12.12 -0.87 -11.29
N ALA A 18 12.34 -0.82 -9.98
CA ALA A 18 12.39 0.43 -9.20
C ALA A 18 13.20 1.53 -9.91
N LYS A 19 12.66 2.76 -9.88
CA LYS A 19 13.16 3.97 -10.58
C LYS A 19 13.19 3.93 -12.13
N ALA A 20 12.74 2.86 -12.79
CA ALA A 20 12.91 2.70 -14.24
C ALA A 20 11.60 2.64 -15.07
N GLY A 21 10.44 2.79 -14.42
CA GLY A 21 9.10 3.05 -15.01
C GLY A 21 8.45 1.97 -15.89
N LYS A 22 9.21 1.38 -16.82
CA LYS A 22 8.72 0.47 -17.86
C LYS A 22 8.85 -1.00 -17.45
N THR A 23 7.93 -1.86 -17.90
CA THR A 23 7.96 -3.33 -17.73
C THR A 23 9.20 -3.95 -18.39
N GLN A 24 9.50 -5.22 -18.09
CA GLN A 24 10.65 -5.90 -18.68
C GLN A 24 10.35 -6.27 -20.14
N SER A 25 9.17 -6.81 -20.43
CA SER A 25 8.66 -7.03 -21.81
C SER A 25 8.81 -5.83 -22.73
N ALA A 26 8.39 -4.62 -22.29
CA ALA A 26 8.49 -3.40 -23.09
C ALA A 26 9.93 -2.95 -23.37
N LYS A 27 10.93 -3.42 -22.60
CA LYS A 27 12.36 -3.18 -22.86
C LYS A 27 12.99 -4.27 -23.72
N ASP A 28 12.55 -5.52 -23.54
CA ASP A 28 13.03 -6.62 -24.35
C ASP A 28 12.57 -6.47 -25.81
N GLY A 29 11.34 -5.98 -26.02
CA GLY A 29 10.82 -5.61 -27.35
C GLY A 29 11.50 -4.41 -28.01
N SER A 30 12.32 -3.62 -27.29
CA SER A 30 13.11 -2.53 -27.87
C SER A 30 14.52 -2.96 -28.32
N GLY A 31 14.69 -4.24 -28.65
CA GLY A 31 15.88 -4.77 -29.34
C GLY A 31 17.10 -5.11 -28.47
N ARG A 32 17.02 -5.00 -27.14
CA ARG A 32 18.10 -5.47 -26.23
C ARG A 32 17.55 -6.22 -25.02
N SER A 33 17.42 -7.53 -25.16
CA SER A 33 17.15 -8.45 -24.05
C SER A 33 18.28 -8.38 -23.00
N ILE A 34 17.95 -8.01 -21.76
CA ILE A 34 18.93 -7.98 -20.66
C ILE A 34 18.92 -9.31 -19.92
N HIS A 35 19.93 -10.15 -20.15
CA HIS A 35 20.11 -11.43 -19.46
C HIS A 35 20.74 -11.22 -18.07
N SER A 36 19.89 -10.90 -17.08
CA SER A 36 20.29 -10.79 -15.68
C SER A 36 19.26 -11.48 -14.79
N ALA A 37 19.68 -12.06 -13.66
CA ALA A 37 18.76 -12.74 -12.73
C ALA A 37 17.55 -11.87 -12.35
N GLY A 38 17.76 -10.57 -12.11
CA GLY A 38 16.67 -9.63 -11.82
C GLY A 38 15.74 -9.35 -13.01
N ALA A 39 16.19 -9.49 -14.26
CA ALA A 39 15.33 -9.41 -15.44
C ALA A 39 14.56 -10.72 -15.66
N SER A 40 15.21 -11.88 -15.51
CA SER A 40 14.55 -13.19 -15.59
C SER A 40 13.42 -13.34 -14.56
N ILE A 41 13.64 -12.90 -13.32
CA ILE A 41 12.59 -12.86 -12.28
C ILE A 41 11.41 -11.96 -12.69
N ARG A 42 11.66 -10.81 -13.33
CA ARG A 42 10.58 -9.94 -13.82
C ARG A 42 9.80 -10.60 -14.97
N ARG A 43 10.47 -11.23 -15.94
CA ARG A 43 9.83 -12.00 -17.03
C ARG A 43 8.96 -13.14 -16.48
N TYR A 44 9.49 -13.92 -15.54
CA TYR A 44 8.73 -14.96 -14.86
C TYR A 44 7.51 -14.39 -14.11
N ASN A 45 7.67 -13.29 -13.38
CA ASN A 45 6.56 -12.62 -12.69
C ASN A 45 5.52 -12.04 -13.66
N GLU A 46 5.91 -11.58 -14.86
CA GLU A 46 4.98 -11.16 -15.92
C GLU A 46 4.16 -12.34 -16.45
N LEU A 47 4.83 -13.45 -16.80
CA LEU A 47 4.17 -14.68 -17.27
C LEU A 47 3.26 -15.31 -16.19
N ALA A 48 3.74 -15.40 -14.95
CA ALA A 48 2.98 -15.90 -13.82
C ALA A 48 1.86 -14.93 -13.37
N LEU A 49 1.91 -13.65 -13.74
CA LEU A 49 0.78 -12.75 -13.57
C LEU A 49 -0.28 -13.01 -14.65
N LYS A 50 0.14 -13.15 -15.92
CA LYS A 50 -0.75 -13.49 -17.04
C LYS A 50 -1.50 -14.79 -16.78
N LYS A 51 -0.77 -15.87 -16.42
CA LYS A 51 -1.35 -17.18 -16.11
C LYS A 51 -2.37 -17.12 -14.97
N ASN A 52 -2.00 -16.52 -13.82
CA ASN A 52 -2.92 -16.36 -12.70
C ASN A 52 -4.19 -15.56 -13.06
N ILE A 53 -4.09 -14.54 -13.92
CA ILE A 53 -5.26 -13.76 -14.38
C ILE A 53 -6.15 -14.63 -15.27
N GLN A 54 -5.58 -15.39 -16.21
CA GLN A 54 -6.34 -16.27 -17.10
C GLN A 54 -7.05 -17.39 -16.33
N GLU A 55 -6.37 -18.04 -15.37
CA GLU A 55 -6.96 -19.05 -14.47
C GLU A 55 -8.10 -18.47 -13.63
N LEU A 56 -7.91 -17.26 -13.07
CA LEU A 56 -8.95 -16.58 -12.30
C LEU A 56 -10.18 -16.27 -13.17
N LEU A 57 -9.99 -15.67 -14.35
CA LEU A 57 -11.08 -15.35 -15.27
C LEU A 57 -11.82 -16.60 -15.75
N ALA A 58 -11.11 -17.69 -16.05
CA ALA A 58 -11.71 -18.98 -16.39
C ALA A 58 -12.57 -19.52 -15.22
N SER A 59 -12.06 -19.46 -13.97
CA SER A 59 -12.81 -19.86 -12.77
C SER A 59 -14.02 -18.96 -12.47
N TRP A 60 -14.08 -17.77 -13.07
CA TRP A 60 -15.16 -16.79 -12.91
C TRP A 60 -16.13 -16.77 -14.10
N LYS A 61 -15.92 -17.60 -15.14
CA LYS A 61 -16.79 -17.69 -16.31
C LYS A 61 -18.30 -17.75 -15.98
N PRO A 62 -18.79 -18.57 -15.02
CA PRO A 62 -20.22 -18.59 -14.70
C PRO A 62 -20.80 -17.26 -14.21
N TYR A 63 -19.97 -16.40 -13.58
CA TYR A 63 -20.41 -15.07 -13.14
C TYR A 63 -20.46 -14.08 -14.32
N PHE A 64 -19.55 -14.19 -15.28
CA PHE A 64 -19.60 -13.39 -16.52
C PHE A 64 -20.76 -13.82 -17.42
N ASP A 65 -21.04 -15.12 -17.50
CA ASP A 65 -22.18 -15.67 -18.25
C ASP A 65 -23.53 -15.17 -17.67
N ALA A 66 -23.59 -14.88 -16.37
CA ALA A 66 -24.76 -14.31 -15.68
C ALA A 66 -24.76 -12.76 -15.59
N SER A 67 -23.73 -12.07 -16.10
CA SER A 67 -23.60 -10.61 -15.98
C SER A 67 -24.05 -9.90 -17.26
N SER A 68 -24.91 -8.87 -17.13
CA SER A 68 -25.35 -8.06 -18.29
C SER A 68 -24.23 -7.20 -18.90
N CYS A 69 -23.28 -6.74 -18.07
CA CYS A 69 -22.18 -5.88 -18.49
C CYS A 69 -20.94 -6.12 -17.62
N VAL A 70 -19.76 -6.11 -18.24
CA VAL A 70 -18.45 -6.28 -17.57
C VAL A 70 -17.57 -5.06 -17.87
N PHE A 71 -17.20 -4.34 -16.82
CA PHE A 71 -16.33 -3.17 -16.92
C PHE A 71 -14.85 -3.55 -16.74
N ILE A 72 -14.02 -3.29 -17.74
CA ILE A 72 -12.58 -3.60 -17.72
C ILE A 72 -11.77 -2.30 -17.83
N TYR A 73 -10.79 -2.16 -16.94
CA TYR A 73 -9.72 -1.17 -17.10
C TYR A 73 -8.36 -1.87 -17.20
N ALA A 74 -7.69 -1.63 -18.32
CA ALA A 74 -6.30 -2.01 -18.54
C ALA A 74 -5.57 -0.93 -19.35
N PRO A 75 -4.33 -0.57 -18.98
CA PRO A 75 -3.48 0.27 -19.83
C PRO A 75 -3.18 -0.45 -21.15
N SER A 76 -2.87 0.31 -22.20
CA SER A 76 -2.73 -0.20 -23.58
C SER A 76 -1.83 -1.43 -23.72
N SER A 77 -0.68 -1.46 -23.01
CA SER A 77 0.25 -2.60 -22.99
C SER A 77 -0.35 -3.91 -22.45
N ASN A 78 -1.37 -3.82 -21.59
CA ASN A 78 -1.91 -4.96 -20.85
C ASN A 78 -3.29 -5.40 -21.36
N ARG A 79 -3.95 -4.63 -22.23
CA ARG A 79 -5.26 -5.00 -22.82
C ARG A 79 -5.22 -6.36 -23.52
N GLN A 80 -4.09 -6.68 -24.17
CA GLN A 80 -3.88 -7.96 -24.86
C GLN A 80 -4.00 -9.20 -23.94
N ILE A 81 -3.90 -9.05 -22.62
CA ILE A 81 -4.10 -10.16 -21.67
C ILE A 81 -5.57 -10.64 -21.64
N PHE A 82 -6.52 -9.73 -21.92
CA PHE A 82 -7.95 -9.99 -21.83
C PHE A 82 -8.57 -10.42 -23.17
N TYR A 83 -7.99 -10.00 -24.30
CA TYR A 83 -8.54 -10.21 -25.64
C TYR A 83 -7.74 -11.22 -26.50
N ASN A 84 -6.41 -11.30 -26.34
CA ASN A 84 -5.54 -12.12 -27.19
C ASN A 84 -5.09 -13.42 -26.49
N GLY A 85 -6.07 -14.21 -26.04
CA GLY A 85 -5.87 -15.57 -25.55
C GLY A 85 -6.20 -16.62 -26.62
N GLU A 86 -5.60 -17.80 -26.53
CA GLU A 86 -5.94 -18.98 -27.35
C GLU A 86 -7.41 -19.42 -27.17
N THR A 87 -8.01 -19.02 -26.05
CA THR A 87 -9.47 -18.96 -25.87
C THR A 87 -9.87 -17.52 -25.52
N PRO A 88 -10.72 -16.86 -26.33
CA PRO A 88 -11.22 -15.54 -26.00
C PRO A 88 -12.27 -15.64 -24.88
N LEU A 89 -11.82 -15.37 -23.64
CA LEU A 89 -12.62 -15.48 -22.40
C LEU A 89 -13.90 -14.64 -22.39
N PHE A 90 -13.97 -13.61 -23.25
CA PHE A 90 -15.13 -12.74 -23.42
C PHE A 90 -15.68 -12.86 -24.85
N SER A 91 -16.37 -13.97 -25.15
CA SER A 91 -17.01 -14.23 -26.45
C SER A 91 -18.51 -14.53 -26.34
N ASN A 92 -19.16 -14.06 -25.28
CA ASN A 92 -20.60 -14.18 -25.14
C ASN A 92 -21.29 -13.03 -25.88
N GLN A 93 -22.28 -13.35 -26.71
CA GLN A 93 -23.12 -12.36 -27.40
C GLN A 93 -24.07 -11.59 -26.45
N HIS A 94 -24.18 -12.03 -25.19
CA HIS A 94 -25.12 -11.50 -24.19
C HIS A 94 -24.49 -10.61 -23.11
N CYS A 95 -23.18 -10.37 -23.13
CA CYS A 95 -22.48 -9.63 -22.09
C CYS A 95 -21.60 -8.51 -22.69
N ASP A 96 -22.02 -7.26 -22.49
CA ASP A 96 -21.30 -6.08 -22.95
C ASP A 96 -19.98 -5.89 -22.18
N VAL A 97 -18.84 -5.98 -22.87
CA VAL A 97 -17.54 -5.63 -22.28
C VAL A 97 -17.22 -4.17 -22.54
N LYS A 98 -17.34 -3.33 -21.51
CA LYS A 98 -17.15 -1.87 -21.59
C LYS A 98 -15.86 -1.41 -20.91
N GLY A 99 -15.25 -0.36 -21.46
CA GLY A 99 -14.17 0.35 -20.77
C GLY A 99 -14.71 1.19 -19.62
N ILE A 100 -13.96 1.33 -18.52
CA ILE A 100 -14.33 2.31 -17.48
C ILE A 100 -14.14 3.73 -18.05
N PRO A 101 -15.19 4.59 -18.05
CA PRO A 101 -15.17 5.88 -18.76
C PRO A 101 -14.45 7.01 -18.01
N PHE A 102 -13.89 6.72 -16.83
CA PHE A 102 -13.23 7.71 -15.96
C PHE A 102 -11.88 7.19 -15.43
N SER A 103 -11.11 8.07 -14.78
CA SER A 103 -9.79 7.70 -14.27
C SER A 103 -9.86 6.61 -13.19
N VAL A 104 -9.04 5.57 -13.35
CA VAL A 104 -8.89 4.45 -12.41
C VAL A 104 -7.55 4.56 -11.70
N ARG A 105 -7.59 4.45 -10.37
CA ARG A 105 -6.43 4.53 -9.47
C ARG A 105 -5.82 3.13 -9.27
N ARG A 106 -4.93 2.99 -8.29
CA ARG A 106 -4.30 1.70 -7.97
C ARG A 106 -5.36 0.64 -7.60
N PRO A 107 -5.35 -0.55 -8.23
CA PRO A 107 -6.28 -1.63 -7.90
C PRO A 107 -6.24 -2.01 -6.43
N THR A 108 -7.32 -1.70 -5.72
CA THR A 108 -7.55 -1.95 -4.28
C THR A 108 -9.05 -2.09 -4.04
N LEU A 109 -9.45 -2.68 -2.90
CA LEU A 109 -10.87 -2.82 -2.57
C LEU A 109 -11.60 -1.46 -2.49
N LYS A 110 -10.99 -0.45 -1.87
CA LYS A 110 -11.55 0.92 -1.82
C LYS A 110 -11.78 1.50 -3.21
N GLU A 111 -10.88 1.24 -4.15
CA GLU A 111 -11.01 1.69 -5.53
C GLU A 111 -12.09 0.92 -6.29
N ALA A 112 -12.25 -0.39 -6.06
CA ALA A 112 -13.35 -1.18 -6.61
C ALA A 112 -14.71 -0.67 -6.11
N CYS A 113 -14.86 -0.36 -4.81
CA CYS A 113 -16.06 0.26 -4.27
C CYS A 113 -16.36 1.62 -4.92
N ARG A 114 -15.34 2.46 -5.11
CA ARG A 114 -15.47 3.78 -5.75
C ARG A 114 -15.94 3.66 -7.20
N ILE A 115 -15.32 2.75 -7.97
CA ILE A 115 -15.68 2.48 -9.37
C ILE A 115 -17.13 2.00 -9.45
N TYR A 116 -17.51 1.00 -8.65
CA TYR A 116 -18.87 0.47 -8.63
C TYR A 116 -19.89 1.56 -8.26
N GLY A 117 -19.60 2.38 -7.23
CA GLY A 117 -20.42 3.52 -6.85
C GLY A 117 -20.64 4.48 -8.02
N LEU A 118 -19.58 4.93 -8.69
CA LEU A 118 -19.70 5.82 -9.85
C LEU A 118 -20.44 5.21 -11.04
N LEU A 119 -20.34 3.90 -11.27
CA LEU A 119 -21.07 3.22 -12.35
C LEU A 119 -22.54 2.93 -12.01
N SER A 120 -22.92 2.99 -10.73
CA SER A 120 -24.30 2.79 -10.25
C SER A 120 -25.01 4.09 -9.89
N LEU A 121 -24.31 5.23 -9.92
CA LEU A 121 -24.92 6.55 -9.73
C LEU A 121 -25.63 6.99 -11.01
N VAL A 122 -26.94 7.20 -10.89
CA VAL A 122 -27.70 8.00 -11.86
C VAL A 122 -27.42 9.46 -11.56
N MET A 123 -26.86 10.19 -12.53
CA MET A 123 -26.79 11.65 -12.51
C MET A 123 -27.94 12.18 -13.36
N PHE A 124 -28.69 13.12 -12.82
CA PHE A 124 -29.62 13.93 -13.59
C PHE A 124 -28.86 15.17 -14.04
N GLU A 125 -28.67 15.29 -15.34
CA GLU A 125 -28.31 16.55 -15.99
C GLU A 125 -29.65 17.26 -16.19
N VAL A 126 -29.83 18.41 -15.52
CA VAL A 126 -30.97 19.29 -15.79
C VAL A 126 -30.56 20.08 -17.03
N ASP A 127 -31.33 19.97 -18.11
CA ASP A 127 -31.13 20.83 -19.27
C ASP A 127 -31.36 22.28 -18.84
N ASP A 128 -30.30 23.10 -18.81
CA ASP A 128 -30.31 24.52 -18.45
C ASP A 128 -30.96 25.38 -19.57
N GLU A 129 -32.17 25.02 -19.98
CA GLU A 129 -33.06 25.76 -20.89
C GLU A 129 -34.30 26.27 -20.14
N GLU A 130 -34.09 26.87 -18.95
CA GLU A 130 -34.94 27.92 -18.34
C GLU A 130 -34.37 28.37 -16.97
N LEU A 131 -33.30 29.16 -17.00
CA LEU A 131 -32.80 29.90 -15.83
C LEU A 131 -32.82 31.41 -16.13
N PRO A 132 -33.74 32.20 -15.55
CA PRO A 132 -33.73 33.65 -15.69
C PRO A 132 -32.41 34.26 -15.18
N ASP A 133 -31.84 35.19 -15.95
CA ASP A 133 -30.54 35.79 -15.64
C ASP A 133 -30.57 36.64 -14.35
N LEU A 134 -30.13 36.02 -13.25
CA LEU A 134 -30.03 36.66 -11.93
C LEU A 134 -29.05 37.85 -11.88
N ARG A 135 -28.32 38.15 -12.95
CA ARG A 135 -27.41 39.31 -13.03
C ARG A 135 -28.12 40.65 -13.23
N GLN A 136 -29.43 40.67 -13.50
CA GLN A 136 -30.18 41.92 -13.71
C GLN A 136 -30.84 42.49 -12.44
N LEU A 137 -30.83 41.77 -11.31
CA LEU A 137 -31.49 42.24 -10.07
C LEU A 137 -30.59 43.10 -9.17
N GLU A 138 -29.28 43.18 -9.39
CA GLU A 138 -28.37 44.01 -8.60
C GLU A 138 -28.26 45.48 -9.07
N LEU A 139 -28.88 45.87 -10.20
CA LEU A 139 -28.75 47.24 -10.74
C LEU A 139 -29.73 48.28 -10.16
N ASN A 140 -30.75 47.88 -9.39
CA ASN A 140 -31.84 48.76 -8.96
C ASN A 140 -31.74 49.22 -7.49
N GLN A 141 -30.53 49.41 -6.95
CA GLN A 141 -30.38 49.97 -5.60
C GLN A 141 -29.11 50.79 -5.32
N THR A 142 -28.58 51.53 -6.30
CA THR A 142 -27.76 52.73 -6.01
C THR A 142 -28.08 53.88 -6.97
N SER A 143 -28.62 54.97 -6.41
CA SER A 143 -28.68 56.30 -7.04
C SER A 143 -28.91 57.33 -5.93
N ILE A 144 -28.22 58.49 -6.00
CA ILE A 144 -28.20 59.58 -5.00
C ILE A 144 -27.39 59.16 -3.73
N ASP A 145 -26.30 59.78 -3.27
CA ASP A 145 -25.42 60.90 -3.71
C ASP A 145 -24.13 60.90 -2.83
N ASN A 146 -23.01 61.62 -2.99
CA ASN A 146 -22.44 62.52 -4.03
C ASN A 146 -20.89 62.62 -3.82
N THR A 147 -20.21 63.47 -4.60
CA THR A 147 -18.94 64.19 -4.35
C THR A 147 -17.57 63.46 -4.30
N ASN A 148 -16.86 63.59 -5.43
CA ASN A 148 -15.47 64.08 -5.57
C ASN A 148 -14.33 63.52 -4.68
N SER A 149 -13.37 62.79 -5.28
CA SER A 149 -12.14 63.41 -5.82
C SER A 149 -11.06 62.40 -6.29
N SER A 150 -10.62 62.60 -7.53
CA SER A 150 -9.34 62.29 -8.20
C SER A 150 -8.19 61.42 -7.58
N LYS A 151 -7.63 60.58 -8.47
CA LYS A 151 -6.20 60.23 -8.74
C LYS A 151 -5.49 58.99 -8.13
N GLU A 152 -5.03 58.16 -9.08
CA GLU A 152 -3.69 57.54 -9.26
C GLU A 152 -3.16 56.32 -8.45
N SER A 153 -2.74 55.32 -9.26
CA SER A 153 -1.49 54.54 -9.23
C SER A 153 -1.10 53.57 -8.09
N MET A 154 -1.05 52.29 -8.51
CA MET A 154 0.04 51.30 -8.34
C MET A 154 0.59 50.89 -6.95
N LYS A 155 0.58 49.55 -6.77
CA LYS A 155 1.60 48.67 -6.15
C LYS A 155 1.67 48.44 -4.62
N ASN A 156 1.80 47.13 -4.33
CA ASN A 156 2.61 46.45 -3.31
C ASN A 156 2.13 46.33 -1.84
N GLU A 157 1.99 45.05 -1.45
CA GLU A 157 2.46 44.39 -0.22
C GLU A 157 2.07 44.89 1.20
N ALA A 158 1.21 44.07 1.83
CA ALA A 158 1.36 43.48 3.17
C ALA A 158 1.08 44.30 4.46
N LYS A 159 0.49 43.55 5.41
CA LYS A 159 0.65 43.59 6.88
C LYS A 159 -0.51 44.18 7.74
N VAL A 160 -1.26 43.25 8.36
CA VAL A 160 -1.75 43.20 9.76
C VAL A 160 -2.25 44.49 10.43
N ILE A 161 -3.50 44.49 10.94
CA ILE A 161 -3.89 44.67 12.36
C ILE A 161 -5.42 44.83 12.49
N ASN A 162 -6.01 43.89 13.26
CA ASN A 162 -7.13 44.03 14.21
C ASN A 162 -8.16 45.18 14.06
N ARG A 163 -9.44 44.82 14.00
CA ARG A 163 -10.44 45.46 14.87
C ARG A 163 -11.46 44.45 15.40
N SER A 164 -11.50 44.33 16.71
CA SER A 164 -12.45 43.57 17.52
C SER A 164 -13.42 44.55 18.18
N GLU A 165 -14.68 44.15 18.33
CA GLU A 165 -15.78 44.75 19.15
C GLU A 165 -17.05 44.00 18.68
N VAL A 166 -17.37 42.80 19.19
CA VAL A 166 -18.03 42.51 20.49
C VAL A 166 -19.42 43.15 20.62
N CYS A 167 -20.45 42.30 20.52
CA CYS A 167 -21.76 42.44 21.16
C CYS A 167 -22.35 41.03 21.18
N GLU A 168 -22.18 40.21 22.23
CA GLU A 168 -22.67 40.30 23.62
C GLU A 168 -23.84 39.31 23.82
N THR A 169 -23.81 38.70 25.00
CA THR A 169 -24.51 37.49 25.43
C THR A 169 -26.03 37.51 25.33
N ALA A 170 -26.61 36.35 24.99
CA ALA A 170 -27.94 35.91 25.45
C ALA A 170 -27.92 34.40 25.71
N GLN A 171 -28.70 33.94 26.69
CA GLN A 171 -28.58 32.58 27.26
C GLN A 171 -29.46 31.54 26.55
N ILE A 172 -28.91 30.33 26.51
CA ILE A 172 -29.54 28.99 26.53
C ILE A 172 -31.07 28.96 26.74
N SER A 173 -31.76 28.23 25.85
CA SER A 173 -32.84 27.32 26.25
C SER A 173 -32.75 26.02 25.46
N VAL A 174 -32.95 24.90 26.16
CA VAL A 174 -33.05 23.54 25.58
C VAL A 174 -34.52 23.20 25.44
N GLU A 175 -34.94 22.72 24.28
CA GLU A 175 -36.19 21.97 24.16
C GLU A 175 -35.96 20.60 23.55
N GLN A 176 -36.47 19.58 24.24
CA GLN A 176 -36.61 18.24 23.72
C GLN A 176 -37.99 18.07 23.08
N SER A 177 -38.04 17.24 22.04
CA SER A 177 -39.21 16.42 21.65
C SER A 177 -40.18 16.94 20.57
N SER A 178 -40.50 15.99 19.69
CA SER A 178 -41.78 15.78 18.99
C SER A 178 -42.03 16.45 17.62
N SER A 179 -42.24 15.56 16.65
CA SER A 179 -43.22 15.61 15.55
C SER A 179 -43.87 16.95 15.18
N GLY A 180 -43.59 17.42 13.96
CA GLY A 180 -44.42 18.40 13.25
C GLY A 180 -43.95 18.56 11.81
N GLU A 181 -44.78 18.19 10.84
CA GLU A 181 -44.51 18.46 9.43
C GLU A 181 -44.66 19.95 9.12
N ARG A 182 -43.65 20.55 8.47
CA ARG A 182 -43.81 21.25 7.18
C ARG A 182 -42.50 21.78 6.60
N ASP A 183 -42.47 21.71 5.27
CA ASP A 183 -41.77 22.53 4.28
C ASP A 183 -40.24 22.73 4.42
N THR A 184 -39.56 22.17 3.42
CA THR A 184 -38.10 22.08 3.31
C THR A 184 -37.46 23.39 2.88
N GLU A 185 -36.89 24.13 3.83
CA GLU A 185 -35.64 24.85 3.58
C GLU A 185 -34.47 23.95 3.98
N VAL A 186 -33.54 23.69 3.04
CA VAL A 186 -32.40 22.79 3.26
C VAL A 186 -31.31 23.50 4.07
N ILE A 187 -31.58 23.67 5.37
CA ILE A 187 -30.62 24.18 6.34
C ILE A 187 -29.65 23.05 6.69
N SER A 188 -28.40 23.23 6.27
CA SER A 188 -27.32 22.24 6.40
C SER A 188 -27.26 21.62 7.80
N THR A 189 -27.32 20.28 7.92
CA THR A 189 -27.27 19.56 9.22
C THR A 189 -25.87 19.53 9.89
N MET A 190 -25.07 20.57 9.60
CA MET A 190 -23.72 20.80 10.11
C MET A 190 -23.75 21.25 11.58
N THR A 191 -23.54 20.33 12.52
CA THR A 191 -23.43 20.71 13.95
C THR A 191 -22.17 21.58 14.20
N PRO A 192 -22.15 22.45 15.23
CA PRO A 192 -20.96 23.25 15.56
C PRO A 192 -19.72 22.39 15.88
N LEU A 193 -19.91 21.13 16.28
CA LEU A 193 -18.82 20.18 16.47
C LEU A 193 -18.18 19.74 15.14
N HIS A 194 -18.95 19.67 14.04
CA HIS A 194 -18.41 19.47 12.69
C HIS A 194 -17.62 20.70 12.22
N GLU A 195 -18.10 21.91 12.49
CA GLU A 195 -17.39 23.14 12.14
C GLU A 195 -16.07 23.28 12.92
N ALA A 196 -16.08 23.00 14.22
CA ALA A 196 -14.87 22.98 15.05
C ALA A 196 -13.86 21.92 14.54
N ALA A 197 -14.33 20.74 14.15
CA ALA A 197 -13.50 19.70 13.54
C ALA A 197 -12.94 20.07 12.15
N LYS A 198 -13.71 20.82 11.35
CA LYS A 198 -13.32 21.32 10.01
C LYS A 198 -12.28 22.44 10.08
N SER A 199 -12.47 23.37 11.03
CA SER A 199 -11.56 24.50 11.28
C SER A 199 -10.29 24.07 12.01
N GLY A 200 -10.34 22.94 12.72
CA GLY A 200 -9.21 22.39 13.48
C GLY A 200 -9.03 23.01 14.86
N ASN A 201 -10.04 23.73 15.36
CA ASN A 201 -10.01 24.43 16.65
C ASN A 201 -10.13 23.43 17.82
N ILE A 202 -8.97 22.96 18.30
CA ILE A 202 -8.85 21.94 19.35
C ILE A 202 -9.59 22.33 20.63
N GLU A 203 -9.44 23.57 21.10
CA GLU A 203 -10.05 24.08 22.33
C GLU A 203 -11.58 24.06 22.22
N ARG A 204 -12.12 24.61 21.12
CA ARG A 204 -13.56 24.60 20.82
C ARG A 204 -14.15 23.18 20.76
N ILE A 205 -13.39 22.19 20.27
CA ILE A 205 -13.84 20.79 20.28
C ILE A 205 -13.93 20.23 21.69
N MET A 206 -12.92 20.50 22.54
CA MET A 206 -12.95 20.08 23.95
C MET A 206 -14.15 20.70 24.68
N GLU A 207 -14.34 22.02 24.56
CA GLU A 207 -15.49 22.73 25.14
C GLU A 207 -16.85 22.13 24.72
N LEU A 208 -17.05 21.91 23.41
CA LEU A 208 -18.32 21.37 22.90
C LEU A 208 -18.57 19.94 23.38
N LEU A 209 -17.52 19.12 23.48
CA LEU A 209 -17.61 17.76 24.00
C LEU A 209 -17.88 17.74 25.52
N GLU A 210 -17.30 18.66 26.28
CA GLU A 210 -17.57 18.88 27.71
C GLU A 210 -19.01 19.37 27.95
N GLN A 211 -19.49 20.29 27.11
CA GLN A 211 -20.89 20.74 27.04
C GLN A 211 -21.87 19.62 26.63
N GLY A 212 -21.37 18.45 26.24
CA GLY A 212 -22.18 17.26 25.99
C GLY A 212 -22.70 17.12 24.58
N LEU A 213 -22.14 17.82 23.58
CA LEU A 213 -22.54 17.63 22.19
C LEU A 213 -22.11 16.25 21.66
N ASP A 214 -23.07 15.57 21.04
CA ASP A 214 -22.91 14.20 20.55
C ASP A 214 -21.90 14.09 19.38
N PRO A 215 -20.78 13.36 19.54
CA PRO A 215 -19.80 13.12 18.47
C PRO A 215 -20.27 12.06 17.46
N THR A 216 -21.43 11.44 17.68
CA THR A 216 -22.05 10.40 16.85
C THR A 216 -22.92 10.96 15.72
N VAL A 217 -23.33 12.23 15.80
CA VAL A 217 -24.16 12.90 14.80
C VAL A 217 -23.48 12.89 13.45
N LYS A 218 -24.27 12.71 12.39
CA LYS A 218 -23.77 12.69 11.01
C LYS A 218 -24.36 13.85 10.22
N ASP A 219 -23.47 14.63 9.62
CA ASP A 219 -23.75 15.57 8.53
C ASP A 219 -24.48 14.85 7.37
N GLU A 220 -25.14 15.61 6.49
CA GLU A 220 -25.96 15.13 5.34
C GLU A 220 -25.23 14.09 4.48
N ARG A 221 -23.91 14.20 4.43
CA ARG A 221 -23.00 13.32 3.68
C ARG A 221 -22.63 12.03 4.44
N GLY A 222 -23.31 11.73 5.55
CA GLY A 222 -23.07 10.57 6.41
C GLY A 222 -21.76 10.62 7.21
N ARG A 223 -21.16 11.80 7.37
CA ARG A 223 -19.85 12.02 8.00
C ARG A 223 -20.04 12.44 9.46
N THR A 224 -19.25 11.89 10.38
CA THR A 224 -19.19 12.37 11.77
C THR A 224 -18.18 13.52 11.91
N PRO A 225 -18.18 14.30 13.01
CA PRO A 225 -17.19 15.36 13.24
C PRO A 225 -15.74 14.84 13.15
N TYR A 226 -15.49 13.64 13.70
CA TYR A 226 -14.19 12.97 13.60
C TYR A 226 -13.75 12.69 12.15
N MET A 227 -14.69 12.47 11.21
CA MET A 227 -14.38 12.30 9.78
C MET A 227 -14.09 13.61 9.05
N MET A 228 -14.50 14.76 9.61
CA MET A 228 -14.18 16.08 9.05
C MET A 228 -12.81 16.61 9.50
N ALA A 229 -12.27 16.07 10.60
CA ALA A 229 -10.94 16.40 11.09
C ALA A 229 -9.82 15.93 10.13
N THR A 230 -9.20 16.88 9.42
CA THR A 230 -8.00 16.63 8.60
C THR A 230 -6.78 16.34 9.48
N GLU A 231 -6.60 17.15 10.53
CA GLU A 231 -5.40 17.13 11.34
C GLU A 231 -5.28 15.90 12.24
N LYS A 232 -4.04 15.54 12.54
CA LYS A 232 -3.75 14.44 13.46
C LYS A 232 -4.13 14.80 14.90
N GLU A 233 -3.85 16.05 15.30
CA GLU A 233 -4.04 16.51 16.69
C GLU A 233 -5.54 16.63 17.01
N VAL A 234 -6.33 17.18 16.10
CA VAL A 234 -7.79 17.22 16.16
C VAL A 234 -8.40 15.82 16.26
N ARG A 235 -7.89 14.83 15.52
CA ARG A 235 -8.33 13.43 15.69
C ARG A 235 -7.86 12.82 17.00
N ASN A 236 -6.71 13.23 17.52
CA ASN A 236 -6.23 12.79 18.82
C ASN A 236 -7.07 13.37 19.97
N THR A 237 -7.63 14.59 19.86
CA THR A 237 -8.45 15.17 20.94
C THR A 237 -9.74 14.39 21.15
N PHE A 238 -10.46 14.05 20.07
CA PHE A 238 -11.59 13.10 20.14
C PHE A 238 -11.18 11.76 20.81
N ARG A 239 -9.99 11.24 20.52
CA ARG A 239 -9.49 9.97 21.08
C ARG A 239 -9.04 10.06 22.54
N ARG A 240 -8.54 11.23 22.99
CA ARG A 240 -8.22 11.53 24.39
C ARG A 240 -9.49 11.72 25.21
N PHE A 241 -10.48 12.43 24.64
CA PHE A 241 -11.78 12.63 25.27
C PHE A 241 -12.57 11.33 25.39
N MET A 242 -12.54 10.47 24.35
CA MET A 242 -13.02 9.09 24.40
C MET A 242 -12.34 8.28 25.51
N ALA A 243 -11.02 8.43 25.71
CA ALA A 243 -10.30 7.75 26.79
C ALA A 243 -10.69 8.23 28.20
N SER A 244 -11.35 9.38 28.31
CA SER A 244 -11.86 9.94 29.57
C SER A 244 -13.36 9.69 29.77
N ASN A 245 -14.10 9.38 28.69
CA ASN A 245 -15.56 9.24 28.67
C ASN A 245 -15.98 8.00 27.85
N LEU A 246 -15.49 6.80 28.22
CA LEU A 246 -15.73 5.57 27.44
C LEU A 246 -17.22 5.20 27.33
N GLU A 247 -18.02 5.51 28.36
CA GLU A 247 -19.41 5.05 28.48
C GLU A 247 -20.46 6.08 28.01
N LYS A 248 -20.06 7.34 27.79
CA LYS A 248 -21.01 8.45 27.55
C LYS A 248 -21.62 8.47 26.14
N TRP A 249 -20.97 7.85 25.15
CA TRP A 249 -21.46 7.75 23.76
C TRP A 249 -21.02 6.46 23.06
N ASP A 250 -21.76 6.05 22.01
CA ASP A 250 -21.30 5.02 21.08
C ASP A 250 -20.18 5.56 20.17
N TRP A 251 -18.95 5.47 20.67
CA TRP A 251 -17.74 5.83 19.94
C TRP A 251 -17.49 5.01 18.66
N HIS A 252 -18.11 3.83 18.54
CA HIS A 252 -18.06 3.02 17.31
C HIS A 252 -18.91 3.68 16.21
N ALA A 253 -20.12 4.13 16.54
CA ALA A 253 -20.96 4.94 15.64
C ALA A 253 -20.31 6.28 15.27
N ALA A 254 -19.51 6.87 16.15
CA ALA A 254 -18.73 8.09 15.90
C ALA A 254 -17.53 7.91 14.93
N ASN A 255 -17.21 6.66 14.53
CA ASN A 255 -16.03 6.27 13.74
C ASN A 255 -14.67 6.55 14.43
N VAL A 256 -14.61 6.63 15.76
CA VAL A 256 -13.36 6.86 16.50
C VAL A 256 -12.67 5.50 16.77
N PRO A 257 -11.54 5.15 16.13
CA PRO A 257 -11.14 3.74 16.03
C PRO A 257 -10.60 3.09 17.32
N SER A 258 -10.04 3.88 18.23
CA SER A 258 -9.54 3.42 19.54
C SER A 258 -9.32 4.64 20.43
N PRO A 259 -9.48 4.54 21.77
CA PRO A 259 -9.04 5.59 22.67
C PRO A 259 -7.52 5.83 22.52
N LEU A 260 -7.07 7.01 22.95
CA LEU A 260 -5.65 7.35 22.98
C LEU A 260 -5.31 7.88 24.37
N THR A 261 -4.78 6.99 25.21
CA THR A 261 -4.36 7.35 26.58
C THR A 261 -3.06 8.14 26.55
N LYS A 262 -2.85 8.96 27.58
CA LYS A 262 -1.62 9.77 27.76
C LYS A 262 -0.36 8.89 27.75
N GLU A 263 -0.40 7.75 28.43
CA GLU A 263 0.67 6.74 28.45
C GLU A 263 1.01 6.19 27.06
N MET A 264 0.00 5.97 26.21
CA MET A 264 0.20 5.52 24.83
C MET A 264 0.83 6.61 23.94
N GLU A 265 0.57 7.89 24.20
CA GLU A 265 1.25 8.99 23.50
C GLU A 265 2.70 9.10 23.95
N GLU A 266 2.97 9.08 25.26
CA GLU A 266 4.32 9.13 25.82
C GLU A 266 5.17 7.93 25.35
N SER A 267 4.60 6.72 25.30
CA SER A 267 5.26 5.54 24.72
C SER A 267 5.59 5.71 23.23
N GLN A 268 4.71 6.35 22.46
CA GLN A 268 4.95 6.62 21.03
C GLN A 268 6.05 7.68 20.83
N VAL A 269 6.04 8.75 21.62
CA VAL A 269 7.07 9.80 21.60
C VAL A 269 8.42 9.22 22.01
N ALA A 270 8.49 8.43 23.09
CA ALA A 270 9.71 7.75 23.53
C ALA A 270 10.25 6.80 22.44
N LYS A 271 9.41 5.94 21.86
CA LYS A 271 9.80 5.02 20.76
C LYS A 271 10.24 5.76 19.50
N GLN A 272 9.72 6.96 19.23
CA GLN A 272 10.14 7.77 18.09
C GLN A 272 11.48 8.48 18.37
N ALA A 273 11.63 9.06 19.56
CA ALA A 273 12.88 9.68 20.02
C ALA A 273 14.03 8.66 20.06
N GLU A 274 13.80 7.43 20.53
CA GLU A 274 14.79 6.34 20.50
C GLU A 274 15.22 6.00 19.07
N LYS A 275 14.26 5.85 18.13
CA LYS A 275 14.55 5.58 16.72
C LYS A 275 15.37 6.69 16.08
N ASP A 276 15.06 7.95 16.37
CA ASP A 276 15.78 9.08 15.79
C ASP A 276 17.14 9.32 16.46
N ALA A 277 17.28 9.05 17.76
CA ALA A 277 18.58 8.97 18.44
C ALA A 277 19.47 7.87 17.83
N LYS A 278 18.92 6.66 17.59
CA LYS A 278 19.61 5.54 16.94
C LYS A 278 20.02 5.85 15.50
N ARG A 279 19.19 6.58 14.74
CA ARG A 279 19.53 7.12 13.41
C ARG A 279 20.66 8.15 13.48
N LYS A 280 20.59 9.10 14.42
CA LYS A 280 21.59 10.15 14.64
C LYS A 280 22.93 9.57 15.07
N ALA A 281 22.94 8.52 15.91
CA ALA A 281 24.13 7.76 16.30
C ALA A 281 24.78 7.08 15.08
N LYS A 282 24.04 6.26 14.32
CA LYS A 282 24.54 5.61 13.10
C LYS A 282 25.04 6.61 12.06
N ALA A 283 24.40 7.76 11.92
CA ALA A 283 24.86 8.83 11.03
C ALA A 283 26.17 9.48 11.49
N LYS A 284 26.39 9.67 12.81
CA LYS A 284 27.67 10.15 13.37
C LYS A 284 28.78 9.12 13.16
N GLU A 285 28.50 7.84 13.41
CA GLU A 285 29.43 6.73 13.22
C GLU A 285 29.87 6.61 11.76
N LEU A 286 28.93 6.57 10.81
CA LEU A 286 29.22 6.52 9.38
C LEU A 286 30.04 7.74 8.91
N LYS A 287 29.81 8.93 9.48
CA LYS A 287 30.64 10.13 9.20
C LYS A 287 32.06 9.98 9.73
N LYS A 288 32.27 9.41 10.93
CA LYS A 288 33.62 9.11 11.45
C LYS A 288 34.36 8.12 10.54
N LEU A 289 33.71 7.00 10.20
CA LEU A 289 34.30 5.93 9.40
C LEU A 289 34.64 6.39 7.96
N ARG A 290 33.83 7.31 7.38
CA ARG A 290 34.18 7.97 6.11
C ARG A 290 35.44 8.83 6.22
N LYS A 291 35.54 9.70 7.24
CA LYS A 291 36.74 10.53 7.46
C LYS A 291 38.00 9.69 7.69
N GLU A 292 37.87 8.57 8.39
CA GLU A 292 39.00 7.66 8.62
C GLU A 292 39.44 6.95 7.33
N ARG A 293 38.49 6.47 6.52
CA ARG A 293 38.79 5.88 5.20
C ARG A 293 39.44 6.89 4.25
N GLU A 294 38.99 8.14 4.28
CA GLU A 294 39.56 9.24 3.49
C GLU A 294 41.01 9.55 3.91
N LYS A 295 41.28 9.68 5.21
CA LYS A 295 42.65 9.81 5.73
C LYS A 295 43.54 8.63 5.35
N LYS A 296 43.03 7.39 5.45
CA LYS A 296 43.77 6.18 5.04
C LYS A 296 44.08 6.17 3.54
N ALA A 297 43.13 6.60 2.70
CA ALA A 297 43.36 6.73 1.25
C ALA A 297 44.40 7.81 0.91
N GLN A 298 44.36 8.97 1.60
CA GLN A 298 45.36 10.03 1.44
C GLN A 298 46.77 9.56 1.85
N ALA A 299 46.89 8.85 2.98
CA ALA A 299 48.16 8.27 3.42
C ALA A 299 48.71 7.25 2.41
N MET A 300 47.88 6.32 1.92
CA MET A 300 48.27 5.34 0.90
C MET A 300 48.70 6.01 -0.43
N ALA A 301 48.07 7.12 -0.82
CA ALA A 301 48.47 7.89 -1.99
C ALA A 301 49.84 8.57 -1.81
N ALA A 302 50.10 9.15 -0.63
CA ALA A 302 51.38 9.77 -0.31
C ALA A 302 52.54 8.75 -0.22
N GLU A 303 52.29 7.57 0.37
CA GLU A 303 53.22 6.43 0.38
C GLU A 303 53.61 6.02 -1.05
N SER A 304 52.60 5.88 -1.93
CA SER A 304 52.81 5.50 -3.33
C SER A 304 53.64 6.53 -4.12
N GLN A 305 53.46 7.83 -3.83
CA GLN A 305 54.27 8.88 -4.44
C GLN A 305 55.72 8.87 -3.95
N LYS A 306 55.98 8.56 -2.67
CA LYS A 306 57.35 8.37 -2.16
C LYS A 306 58.06 7.21 -2.87
N VAL A 307 57.41 6.07 -3.04
CA VAL A 307 58.00 4.91 -3.73
C VAL A 307 58.33 5.24 -5.20
N ALA A 308 57.50 6.03 -5.89
CA ALA A 308 57.77 6.47 -7.25
C ALA A 308 58.98 7.43 -7.38
N SER A 309 59.38 8.14 -6.31
CA SER A 309 60.51 9.07 -6.33
C SER A 309 61.89 8.43 -6.12
N VAL A 310 61.96 7.15 -5.74
CA VAL A 310 63.23 6.44 -5.43
C VAL A 310 63.81 5.71 -6.66
N SER A 311 63.09 5.65 -7.78
CA SER A 311 63.48 4.89 -8.99
C SER A 311 64.31 5.68 -10.03
N GLN A 312 64.70 6.93 -9.75
CA GLN A 312 65.60 7.71 -10.60
C GLN A 312 66.96 7.92 -9.91
N GLY A 313 67.86 6.93 -9.99
CA GLY A 313 69.10 7.03 -9.20
C GLY A 313 70.25 6.04 -9.40
N LYS A 314 70.32 5.21 -10.46
CA LYS A 314 71.62 4.69 -10.95
C LYS A 314 71.53 3.98 -12.30
N SER A 315 72.28 4.49 -13.26
CA SER A 315 72.75 3.76 -14.45
C SER A 315 74.17 3.25 -14.22
N ILE A 316 74.45 2.00 -14.58
CA ILE A 316 75.75 1.44 -15.03
C ILE A 316 75.46 0.03 -15.58
N ALA A 317 76.33 -0.46 -16.48
CA ALA A 317 75.96 -1.41 -17.52
C ALA A 317 76.30 -2.90 -17.27
N SER A 318 75.96 -3.70 -18.28
CA SER A 318 76.63 -4.94 -18.76
C SER A 318 76.44 -6.30 -18.05
N SER A 319 75.78 -7.18 -18.81
CA SER A 319 76.23 -8.52 -19.24
C SER A 319 76.18 -9.77 -18.31
N SER A 320 75.46 -10.77 -18.85
CA SER A 320 75.76 -12.22 -18.89
C SER A 320 75.75 -13.13 -17.64
N ASN A 321 75.01 -14.24 -17.84
CA ASN A 321 75.15 -15.61 -17.32
C ASN A 321 74.58 -16.03 -15.95
N VAL A 322 73.53 -16.86 -16.05
CA VAL A 322 73.35 -18.20 -15.44
C VAL A 322 73.84 -18.42 -14.00
N THR A 323 72.92 -18.70 -13.06
CA THR A 323 72.84 -20.01 -12.35
C THR A 323 71.52 -20.13 -11.56
N SER A 324 71.03 -21.36 -11.46
CA SER A 324 69.85 -21.79 -10.70
C SER A 324 69.89 -21.40 -9.21
N LEU A 325 68.72 -21.09 -8.64
CA LEU A 325 68.36 -21.52 -7.28
C LEU A 325 66.83 -21.53 -7.11
N GLN A 326 66.29 -22.64 -6.63
CA GLN A 326 64.85 -22.80 -6.38
C GLN A 326 64.44 -22.01 -5.13
N SER A 327 63.30 -21.31 -5.19
CA SER A 327 62.46 -21.10 -4.01
C SER A 327 60.98 -21.04 -4.39
N SER A 328 60.17 -21.85 -3.71
CA SER A 328 58.74 -22.04 -3.96
C SER A 328 57.91 -20.93 -3.30
N ALA A 329 57.88 -19.75 -3.91
CA ALA A 329 57.00 -18.67 -3.49
C ALA A 329 55.63 -18.76 -4.19
N ALA A 330 54.65 -19.38 -3.54
CA ALA A 330 53.25 -19.27 -3.98
C ALA A 330 52.81 -17.78 -3.96
N PRO A 331 52.13 -17.27 -5.00
CA PRO A 331 51.78 -15.86 -5.06
C PRO A 331 50.76 -15.52 -3.96
N ARG A 332 51.18 -14.73 -2.98
CA ARG A 332 50.28 -14.15 -1.98
C ARG A 332 49.38 -13.12 -2.64
N LEU A 333 48.26 -13.58 -3.18
CA LEU A 333 47.16 -12.73 -3.63
C LEU A 333 46.79 -11.73 -2.54
N SER A 334 46.49 -10.50 -2.91
CA SER A 334 46.15 -9.46 -1.93
C SER A 334 44.87 -9.84 -1.18
N LYS A 335 44.78 -9.42 0.09
CA LYS A 335 43.55 -9.65 0.91
C LYS A 335 42.29 -9.09 0.25
N GLU A 336 42.43 -8.12 -0.66
CA GLU A 336 41.32 -7.56 -1.44
C GLU A 336 40.88 -8.48 -2.58
N GLU A 337 41.81 -9.13 -3.29
CA GLU A 337 41.50 -10.10 -4.35
C GLU A 337 40.85 -11.37 -3.79
N GLU A 338 41.32 -11.86 -2.64
CA GLU A 338 40.71 -13.02 -1.98
C GLU A 338 39.27 -12.70 -1.52
N LEU A 339 39.03 -11.48 -1.03
CA LEU A 339 37.69 -11.02 -0.64
C LEU A 339 36.77 -10.83 -1.86
N LYS A 340 37.29 -10.33 -2.98
CA LYS A 340 36.57 -10.28 -4.28
C LYS A 340 36.23 -11.69 -4.77
N LYS A 341 37.16 -12.65 -4.70
CA LYS A 341 36.93 -14.04 -5.11
C LYS A 341 35.84 -14.70 -4.27
N LYS A 342 35.86 -14.54 -2.93
CA LYS A 342 34.81 -15.03 -2.03
C LYS A 342 33.45 -14.40 -2.31
N LEU A 343 33.39 -13.09 -2.65
CA LEU A 343 32.14 -12.43 -3.04
C LEU A 343 31.59 -12.88 -4.40
N VAL A 344 32.46 -13.26 -5.34
CA VAL A 344 32.04 -13.85 -6.63
C VAL A 344 31.49 -15.27 -6.41
N GLU A 345 32.21 -16.10 -5.65
CA GLU A 345 31.80 -17.48 -5.32
C GLU A 345 30.47 -17.52 -4.54
N ASP A 346 30.30 -16.63 -3.56
CA ASP A 346 29.06 -16.47 -2.79
C ASP A 346 27.90 -15.92 -3.64
N ARG A 347 28.19 -15.07 -4.64
CA ARG A 347 27.20 -14.63 -5.63
C ARG A 347 26.79 -15.75 -6.57
N GLU A 348 27.73 -16.57 -7.01
CA GLU A 348 27.50 -17.73 -7.89
C GLU A 348 26.72 -18.83 -7.17
N LYS A 349 27.07 -19.17 -5.93
CA LYS A 349 26.30 -20.08 -5.07
C LYS A 349 24.85 -19.61 -4.88
N ARG A 350 24.61 -18.31 -4.69
CA ARG A 350 23.25 -17.75 -4.63
C ARG A 350 22.51 -17.83 -5.98
N ALA A 351 23.21 -17.65 -7.10
CA ALA A 351 22.62 -17.79 -8.43
C ALA A 351 22.20 -19.25 -8.70
N ALA A 352 23.10 -20.20 -8.50
CA ALA A 352 22.82 -21.64 -8.66
C ALA A 352 21.69 -22.13 -7.71
N ALA A 353 21.64 -21.62 -6.47
CA ALA A 353 20.54 -21.92 -5.56
C ALA A 353 19.19 -21.35 -6.02
N ALA A 354 19.18 -20.17 -6.66
CA ALA A 354 17.97 -19.61 -7.26
C ALA A 354 17.55 -20.39 -8.52
N GLU A 355 18.49 -20.78 -9.38
CA GLU A 355 18.23 -21.58 -10.57
C GLU A 355 17.66 -22.96 -10.22
N ARG A 356 18.21 -23.66 -9.22
CA ARG A 356 17.63 -24.91 -8.71
C ARG A 356 16.20 -24.74 -8.19
N ARG A 357 15.91 -23.66 -7.46
CA ARG A 357 14.53 -23.36 -7.01
C ARG A 357 13.58 -23.08 -8.17
N MET A 358 14.05 -22.37 -9.21
CA MET A 358 13.26 -22.11 -10.42
C MET A 358 13.04 -23.40 -11.23
N ALA A 359 14.04 -24.28 -11.32
CA ALA A 359 13.93 -25.58 -12.00
C ALA A 359 12.96 -26.52 -11.27
N MET A 360 13.05 -26.64 -9.94
CA MET A 360 12.11 -27.43 -9.13
C MET A 360 10.67 -26.89 -9.21
N ALA A 361 10.50 -25.56 -9.30
CA ALA A 361 9.20 -24.94 -9.51
C ALA A 361 8.64 -25.18 -10.92
N ALA A 362 9.50 -25.38 -11.93
CA ALA A 362 9.09 -25.72 -13.29
C ALA A 362 8.74 -27.22 -13.42
N SER A 363 9.51 -28.12 -12.78
CA SER A 363 9.23 -29.57 -12.79
C SER A 363 7.99 -29.95 -11.98
N ALA A 364 7.58 -29.11 -11.01
CA ALA A 364 6.29 -29.24 -10.31
C ALA A 364 5.06 -28.90 -11.20
N SER A 365 5.28 -28.48 -12.45
CA SER A 365 4.22 -28.21 -13.43
C SER A 365 4.50 -28.93 -14.76
N GLY A 366 4.46 -30.27 -14.74
CA GLY A 366 4.50 -31.17 -15.88
C GLY A 366 3.23 -32.02 -15.99
N PRO A 367 2.90 -32.60 -17.16
CA PRO A 367 1.51 -32.84 -17.56
C PRO A 367 0.87 -34.12 -17.01
N THR A 368 -0.41 -34.03 -16.65
CA THR A 368 -1.32 -35.17 -16.54
C THR A 368 -1.54 -35.80 -17.92
N ALA A 369 -0.96 -36.98 -18.14
CA ALA A 369 -1.23 -37.80 -19.32
C ALA A 369 -2.52 -38.64 -19.11
N SER A 370 -3.35 -38.69 -20.15
CA SER A 370 -4.61 -39.44 -20.16
C SER A 370 -4.41 -40.95 -20.16
N SER A 371 -5.29 -41.68 -19.48
CA SER A 371 -5.54 -43.10 -19.73
C SER A 371 -7.03 -43.40 -19.67
N GLN A 372 -7.66 -43.61 -20.83
CA GLN A 372 -9.00 -44.17 -20.98
C GLN A 372 -8.91 -45.68 -21.23
N ALA A 373 -9.61 -46.49 -20.41
CA ALA A 373 -10.02 -47.87 -20.67
C ALA A 373 -11.05 -48.27 -19.58
N THR A 374 -12.35 -48.04 -19.78
CA THR A 374 -13.37 -48.98 -20.33
C THR A 374 -13.83 -50.12 -19.39
N ASN A 375 -15.13 -50.07 -19.05
CA ASN A 375 -16.08 -51.17 -18.78
C ASN A 375 -16.26 -51.75 -17.34
N ASN A 376 -17.32 -51.25 -16.67
CA ASN A 376 -18.41 -51.89 -15.90
C ASN A 376 -18.50 -53.45 -15.76
N PRO A 377 -19.38 -54.01 -14.88
CA PRO A 377 -19.64 -53.69 -13.46
C PRO A 377 -19.92 -54.95 -12.57
N VAL A 378 -19.48 -55.01 -11.30
CA VAL A 378 -19.98 -56.02 -10.34
C VAL A 378 -20.11 -55.47 -8.92
N ALA A 379 -21.26 -55.77 -8.29
CA ALA A 379 -21.57 -55.68 -6.86
C ALA A 379 -21.96 -57.11 -6.38
N PRO A 380 -22.03 -57.48 -5.08
CA PRO A 380 -22.39 -56.61 -3.94
C PRO A 380 -21.69 -56.85 -2.57
N SER A 381 -22.05 -55.99 -1.62
CA SER A 381 -22.18 -56.20 -0.15
C SER A 381 -21.18 -57.06 0.64
N ALA A 382 -20.44 -56.43 1.56
CA ALA A 382 -20.51 -56.75 3.00
C ALA A 382 -19.89 -55.64 3.89
N SER A 383 -20.43 -55.51 5.08
CA SER A 383 -20.09 -54.55 6.16
C SER A 383 -18.66 -54.67 6.73
N GLN A 384 -18.00 -53.53 7.00
CA GLN A 384 -17.42 -53.17 8.32
C GLN A 384 -16.83 -51.73 8.31
N PRO A 385 -16.67 -51.06 9.47
CA PRO A 385 -16.49 -49.60 9.54
C PRO A 385 -15.05 -49.16 9.24
N ARG A 386 -14.89 -48.16 8.36
CA ARG A 386 -13.60 -47.51 8.11
C ARG A 386 -13.27 -46.48 9.20
N SER A 387 -12.61 -46.93 10.26
CA SER A 387 -11.77 -46.06 11.09
C SER A 387 -10.53 -45.62 10.28
N GLY A 388 -10.70 -44.59 9.45
CA GLY A 388 -9.68 -44.08 8.54
C GLY A 388 -9.40 -42.59 8.75
N VAL A 389 -9.12 -42.19 9.99
CA VAL A 389 -8.67 -40.82 10.29
C VAL A 389 -7.22 -40.69 9.83
N SER A 390 -6.98 -40.00 8.72
CA SER A 390 -5.63 -39.62 8.33
C SER A 390 -5.04 -38.66 9.40
N PRO A 391 -3.81 -38.91 9.89
CA PRO A 391 -3.25 -38.14 11.01
C PRO A 391 -2.97 -36.66 10.67
N ASP A 392 -3.02 -36.29 9.39
CA ASP A 392 -2.67 -34.98 8.86
C ASP A 392 -3.76 -33.90 9.00
N LEU A 393 -4.85 -34.16 9.72
CA LEU A 393 -5.98 -33.23 9.88
C LEU A 393 -6.19 -32.72 11.33
N VAL A 394 -5.09 -32.61 12.10
CA VAL A 394 -5.06 -31.96 13.42
C VAL A 394 -4.18 -30.71 13.43
N CYS A 395 -4.50 -29.76 14.31
CA CYS A 395 -3.68 -28.57 14.51
C CYS A 395 -2.37 -28.89 15.23
N SER A 396 -1.22 -28.51 14.65
CA SER A 396 0.11 -28.73 15.21
C SER A 396 0.41 -27.99 16.53
N CYS A 397 -0.50 -27.14 17.03
CA CYS A 397 -0.33 -26.39 18.28
C CYS A 397 -1.23 -26.89 19.42
N CYS A 398 -2.45 -27.34 19.11
CA CYS A 398 -3.47 -27.67 20.11
C CYS A 398 -4.19 -28.99 19.82
N ASN A 399 -3.71 -29.76 18.84
CA ASN A 399 -4.23 -31.05 18.34
C ASN A 399 -5.72 -31.06 17.96
N ALA A 400 -6.39 -29.90 17.91
CA ALA A 400 -7.78 -29.78 17.52
C ALA A 400 -8.01 -30.24 16.08
N SER A 401 -9.12 -30.95 15.85
CA SER A 401 -9.53 -31.40 14.52
C SER A 401 -9.74 -30.22 13.55
N LEU A 402 -9.17 -30.38 12.36
CA LEU A 402 -9.27 -29.46 11.23
C LEU A 402 -10.32 -29.91 10.20
N VAL A 403 -11.05 -31.00 10.46
CA VAL A 403 -12.18 -31.45 9.61
C VAL A 403 -13.19 -30.30 9.44
N GLY A 404 -13.51 -29.98 8.19
CA GLY A 404 -14.46 -28.91 7.84
C GLY A 404 -13.95 -27.47 8.04
N LYS A 405 -12.68 -27.26 8.41
CA LYS A 405 -12.06 -25.93 8.56
C LYS A 405 -10.97 -25.74 7.51
N VAL A 406 -10.77 -24.50 7.04
CA VAL A 406 -9.64 -24.14 6.18
C VAL A 406 -8.41 -23.91 7.08
N PRO A 407 -7.36 -24.75 7.05
CA PRO A 407 -6.24 -24.60 7.98
C PRO A 407 -5.27 -23.49 7.54
N PHE A 408 -4.71 -22.79 8.52
CA PHE A 408 -3.54 -21.95 8.30
C PHE A 408 -2.29 -22.82 8.18
N HIS A 409 -1.35 -22.46 7.31
CA HIS A 409 -0.16 -23.26 7.01
C HIS A 409 1.12 -22.42 7.23
N ARG A 410 2.10 -22.96 7.97
CA ARG A 410 3.45 -22.37 8.12
C ARG A 410 4.47 -23.50 8.14
N TYR A 411 5.39 -23.50 7.18
CA TYR A 411 6.26 -24.65 6.87
C TYR A 411 5.43 -25.92 6.67
N ASN A 412 5.78 -27.03 7.35
CA ASN A 412 5.08 -28.31 7.26
C ASN A 412 3.93 -28.44 8.28
N TYR A 413 3.61 -27.38 9.02
CA TYR A 413 2.64 -27.39 10.12
C TYR A 413 1.31 -26.75 9.74
N LYS A 414 0.21 -27.27 10.31
CA LYS A 414 -1.18 -26.86 10.06
C LYS A 414 -1.83 -26.32 11.34
N TYR A 415 -2.62 -25.26 11.24
CA TYR A 415 -3.20 -24.58 12.40
C TYR A 415 -4.68 -24.27 12.23
N CYS A 416 -5.44 -24.38 13.32
CA CYS A 416 -6.87 -24.04 13.36
C CYS A 416 -7.14 -22.52 13.44
N SER A 417 -6.13 -21.73 13.83
CA SER A 417 -6.22 -20.27 13.99
C SER A 417 -4.84 -19.61 13.80
N THR A 418 -4.84 -18.30 13.55
CA THR A 418 -3.62 -17.47 13.57
C THR A 418 -2.99 -17.41 14.97
N THR A 419 -3.79 -17.49 16.03
CA THR A 419 -3.31 -17.56 17.43
C THR A 419 -2.46 -18.81 17.64
N CYS A 420 -2.95 -19.99 17.25
CA CYS A 420 -2.21 -21.25 17.34
C CYS A 420 -0.93 -21.24 16.49
N MET A 421 -0.93 -20.56 15.34
CA MET A 421 0.28 -20.40 14.52
C MET A 421 1.35 -19.52 15.19
N ASN A 422 0.95 -18.50 15.96
CA ASN A 422 1.87 -17.62 16.68
C ASN A 422 2.41 -18.26 17.96
N VAL A 423 1.56 -18.93 18.76
CA VAL A 423 1.99 -19.64 19.97
C VAL A 423 2.99 -20.74 19.63
N HIS A 424 2.71 -21.57 18.62
CA HIS A 424 3.64 -22.60 18.16
C HIS A 424 4.90 -22.02 17.46
N ARG A 425 4.89 -20.75 17.04
CA ARG A 425 6.12 -20.08 16.58
C ARG A 425 7.06 -19.84 17.75
N GLU A 426 6.55 -19.30 18.86
CA GLU A 426 7.35 -18.98 20.04
C GLU A 426 8.02 -20.25 20.60
N PHE A 427 7.27 -21.35 20.74
CA PHE A 427 7.84 -22.66 21.12
C PHE A 427 8.89 -23.25 20.15
N LEU A 428 8.91 -22.83 18.87
CA LEU A 428 9.91 -23.26 17.87
C LEU A 428 11.07 -22.27 17.70
N GLU A 429 11.02 -21.11 18.38
CA GLU A 429 12.06 -20.08 18.34
C GLU A 429 12.84 -20.03 19.69
N ASP A 430 12.29 -20.61 20.76
CA ASP A 430 12.90 -20.75 22.10
C ASP A 430 13.59 -22.12 22.36
N GLY A 431 13.64 -23.02 21.36
CA GLY A 431 14.26 -24.36 21.43
C GLY A 431 15.18 -24.68 20.26
#